data_AF-B1PLN9-F1
#
_entry.id   AF-B1PLN9-F1
#
_cell.length_a   1.000
_cell.length_b   1.000
_cell.length_c   1.000
_cell.angle_alpha   90.00
_cell.angle_beta   90.00
_cell.angle_gamma   90.00
#
_symmetry.space_group_name_H-M   'P 1'
#
loop_
_entity.id
_entity.type
_entity.pdbx_description
1 polymer ?
#
loop_
_entity_poly.entity_id
_entity_poly.type
_entity_poly.pdbx_seq_one_letter_code
_entity_poly.pdbx_strand_id
1 'polypeptide(L)'
;MGLPWYRVHTVVLNDPGRLLAVHIMHTALVAGWAGSMALYELAVFDPSDPVLDPMWRQGMFVIPFMTRLGITNSWGGWSITGGTVTNPGIWSYEGVAGSH
;
A
#
# COMPACT_ATOMS: atom_id res chain seq x y z
N MET A 1 41.70 3.88 -12.63
CA MET A 1 40.51 3.04 -12.93
C MET A 1 39.31 3.64 -12.21
N GLY A 2 38.15 3.69 -12.87
CA GLY A 2 36.91 4.23 -12.27
C GLY A 2 36.29 3.28 -11.24
N LEU A 3 35.14 3.67 -10.68
CA LEU A 3 34.37 2.82 -9.76
C LEU A 3 33.75 1.62 -10.51
N PRO A 4 33.82 0.39 -9.96
CA PRO A 4 33.04 -0.74 -10.46
C PRO A 4 31.53 -0.52 -10.29
N TRP A 5 30.71 -1.14 -11.14
CA TRP A 5 29.25 -0.94 -11.19
C TRP A 5 28.53 -1.21 -9.86
N TYR A 6 29.01 -2.18 -9.07
CA TYR A 6 28.41 -2.54 -7.78
C TYR A 6 28.80 -1.59 -6.62
N ARG A 7 29.62 -0.56 -6.89
CA ARG A 7 30.04 0.44 -5.90
C ARG A 7 29.51 1.84 -6.18
N VAL A 8 28.66 2.02 -7.18
CA VAL A 8 28.23 3.37 -7.62
C VAL A 8 27.58 4.21 -6.52
N HIS A 9 26.90 3.61 -5.55
CA HIS A 9 26.28 4.35 -4.44
C HIS A 9 27.24 4.73 -3.31
N THR A 10 28.51 4.30 -3.32
CA THR A 10 29.47 4.74 -2.27
C THR A 10 29.78 6.24 -2.34
N VAL A 11 29.43 6.90 -3.44
CA VAL A 11 29.65 8.35 -3.65
C VAL A 11 28.91 9.23 -2.65
N VAL A 12 27.83 8.74 -2.02
CA VAL A 12 27.07 9.50 -1.01
C VAL A 12 27.50 9.22 0.43
N LEU A 13 28.50 8.36 0.66
CA LEU A 13 28.87 7.91 2.01
C LEU A 13 29.28 9.05 2.94
N ASN A 14 29.96 10.08 2.42
CA ASN A 14 30.39 11.27 3.15
C ASN A 14 29.72 12.55 2.64
N ASP A 15 28.55 12.42 1.99
CA ASP A 15 27.72 13.55 1.55
C ASP A 15 26.34 13.45 2.21
N PRO A 16 26.17 13.96 3.45
CA PRO A 16 24.95 13.79 4.23
C PRO A 16 23.69 14.35 3.55
N GLY A 17 23.84 15.45 2.78
CA GLY A 17 22.73 16.07 2.08
C GLY A 17 22.21 15.17 0.95
N ARG A 18 23.11 14.61 0.14
CA ARG A 18 22.73 13.66 -0.91
C ARG A 18 22.30 12.31 -0.36
N LEU A 19 22.91 11.87 0.74
CA LEU A 19 22.49 10.66 1.44
C LEU A 19 21.04 10.79 1.94
N LEU A 20 20.67 11.94 2.53
CA LEU A 20 19.28 12.20 2.90
C LEU A 20 18.36 12.21 1.67
N ALA A 21 18.77 12.80 0.56
CA ALA A 21 17.97 12.84 -0.66
C ALA A 21 17.66 11.43 -1.22
N VAL A 22 18.64 10.52 -1.25
CA VAL A 22 18.40 9.15 -1.70
C VAL A 22 17.53 8.35 -0.73
N HIS A 23 17.61 8.62 0.58
CA HIS A 23 16.68 8.04 1.55
C HIS A 23 15.25 8.54 1.32
N ILE A 24 15.05 9.84 1.07
CA ILE A 24 13.75 10.40 0.74
C ILE A 24 13.20 9.77 -0.55
N MET A 25 14.03 9.64 -1.59
CA MET A 25 13.65 8.97 -2.83
C MET A 25 13.20 7.54 -2.58
N HIS A 26 13.97 6.75 -1.82
CA HIS A 26 13.60 5.38 -1.48
C HIS A 26 12.26 5.34 -0.73
N THR A 27 12.07 6.20 0.28
CA THR A 27 10.81 6.29 1.03
C THR A 27 9.63 6.66 0.13
N ALA A 28 9.81 7.60 -0.80
CA ALA A 28 8.77 7.98 -1.76
C ALA A 28 8.41 6.83 -2.71
N LEU A 29 9.39 6.06 -3.18
CA LEU A 29 9.14 4.86 -4.00
C LEU A 29 8.34 3.81 -3.23
N VAL A 30 8.67 3.58 -1.96
CA VAL A 30 7.96 2.61 -1.12
C VAL A 30 6.54 3.08 -0.80
N ALA A 31 6.34 4.36 -0.49
CA ALA A 31 5.00 4.94 -0.27
C ALA A 31 4.14 4.83 -1.54
N GLY A 32 4.69 5.21 -2.70
CA GLY A 32 4.02 5.09 -3.99
C GLY A 32 3.68 3.64 -4.34
N TRP A 33 4.54 2.67 -4.01
CA TRP A 33 4.22 1.25 -4.17
C TRP A 33 3.05 0.83 -3.27
N ALA A 34 3.05 1.24 -1.99
CA ALA A 34 1.99 0.88 -1.05
C ALA A 34 0.61 1.39 -1.50
N GLY A 35 0.53 2.66 -1.93
CA GLY A 35 -0.69 3.24 -2.49
C GLY A 35 -1.12 2.53 -3.79
N SER A 36 -0.18 2.31 -4.72
CA SER A 36 -0.47 1.65 -6.01
C SER A 36 -0.95 0.21 -5.83
N MET A 37 -0.34 -0.55 -4.90
CA MET A 37 -0.75 -1.92 -4.62
C MET A 37 -2.15 -1.98 -4.00
N ALA A 38 -2.47 -1.07 -3.08
CA ALA A 38 -3.82 -0.98 -2.50
C ALA A 38 -4.87 -0.62 -3.55
N LEU A 39 -4.59 0.34 -4.44
CA LEU A 39 -5.49 0.68 -5.56
C LEU A 39 -5.68 -0.50 -6.52
N TYR A 40 -4.60 -1.23 -6.83
CA TYR A 40 -4.69 -2.41 -7.67
C TYR A 40 -5.55 -3.51 -7.04
N GLU A 41 -5.33 -3.83 -5.77
CA GLU A 41 -6.14 -4.82 -5.05
C GLU A 41 -7.62 -4.41 -5.02
N LEU A 42 -7.93 -3.15 -4.69
CA LEU A 42 -9.31 -2.64 -4.69
C LEU A 42 -9.97 -2.71 -6.07
N ALA A 43 -9.20 -2.58 -7.16
CA ALA A 43 -9.74 -2.67 -8.51
C ALA A 43 -10.15 -4.10 -8.91
N VAL A 44 -9.59 -5.13 -8.28
CA VAL A 44 -9.82 -6.54 -8.63
C VAL A 44 -10.48 -7.36 -7.54
N PHE A 45 -10.53 -6.87 -6.30
CA PHE A 45 -11.12 -7.56 -5.17
C PHE A 45 -12.64 -7.66 -5.29
N ASP A 46 -13.18 -8.86 -5.10
CA ASP A 46 -14.61 -9.13 -5.01
C ASP A 46 -15.04 -9.25 -3.53
N PRO A 47 -15.80 -8.28 -2.98
CA PRO A 47 -16.26 -8.32 -1.60
C PRO A 47 -17.57 -9.11 -1.39
N SER A 48 -18.11 -9.78 -2.42
CA SER A 48 -19.48 -10.33 -2.40
C SER A 48 -19.68 -11.53 -1.47
N ASP A 49 -18.66 -12.38 -1.29
CA ASP A 49 -18.72 -13.58 -0.44
C ASP A 49 -17.51 -13.69 0.49
N PRO A 50 -17.59 -13.13 1.71
CA PRO A 50 -16.50 -13.22 2.68
C PRO A 50 -16.35 -14.63 3.30
N VAL A 51 -17.27 -15.56 3.06
CA VAL A 51 -17.25 -16.91 3.64
C VAL A 51 -16.53 -17.87 2.71
N LEU A 52 -16.93 -17.96 1.45
CA LEU A 52 -16.35 -18.90 0.49
C LEU A 52 -15.29 -18.28 -0.40
N ASP A 53 -15.27 -16.95 -0.59
CA ASP A 53 -14.23 -16.28 -1.37
C ASP A 53 -13.56 -15.10 -0.62
N PRO A 54 -12.99 -15.34 0.58
CA PRO A 54 -12.32 -14.30 1.34
C PRO A 54 -11.02 -13.80 0.66
N MET A 55 -10.54 -12.65 1.10
CA MET A 55 -9.35 -11.95 0.55
C MET A 55 -8.12 -12.83 0.26
N TRP A 56 -7.86 -13.85 1.09
CA TRP A 56 -6.70 -14.74 0.92
C TRP A 56 -6.87 -15.75 -0.22
N ARG A 57 -8.10 -16.05 -0.65
CA ARG A 57 -8.37 -16.87 -1.84
C ARG A 57 -8.18 -16.10 -3.14
N GLN A 58 -8.38 -14.79 -3.08
CA GLN A 58 -8.24 -13.88 -4.23
C GLN A 58 -6.80 -13.35 -4.41
N GLY A 59 -5.86 -13.77 -3.57
CA GLY A 59 -4.46 -13.36 -3.66
C GLY A 59 -4.19 -11.93 -3.17
N MET A 60 -5.07 -11.38 -2.33
CA MET A 60 -4.86 -10.06 -1.73
C MET A 60 -3.70 -10.10 -0.74
N PHE A 61 -2.78 -9.15 -0.87
CA PHE A 61 -1.60 -9.03 -0.03
C PHE A 61 -1.72 -7.87 0.95
N VAL A 62 -2.06 -6.65 0.52
CA VAL A 62 -2.06 -5.45 1.38
C VAL A 62 -3.40 -5.18 2.08
N ILE A 63 -4.53 -5.61 1.53
CA ILE A 63 -5.85 -5.57 2.21
C ILE A 63 -5.78 -6.20 3.61
N PRO A 64 -5.23 -7.43 3.80
CA PRO A 64 -5.07 -8.01 5.13
C PRO A 64 -4.30 -7.13 6.13
N PHE A 65 -3.26 -6.40 5.69
CA PHE A 65 -2.47 -5.54 6.58
C PHE A 65 -3.25 -4.31 7.03
N MET A 66 -4.05 -3.72 6.13
CA MET A 66 -4.96 -2.62 6.45
C MET A 66 -6.06 -3.08 7.41
N THR A 67 -6.70 -4.22 7.12
CA THR A 67 -7.76 -4.80 7.96
C THR A 67 -7.26 -5.16 9.35
N ARG A 68 -6.03 -5.66 9.49
CA ARG A 68 -5.40 -5.95 10.79
C ARG A 68 -5.36 -4.72 11.71
N LEU A 69 -5.30 -3.52 11.14
CA LEU A 69 -5.23 -2.26 11.89
C LEU A 69 -6.57 -1.50 11.92
N GLY A 70 -7.68 -2.15 11.55
CA GLY A 70 -9.03 -1.62 11.72
C GLY A 70 -9.64 -0.95 10.49
N ILE A 71 -8.97 -0.96 9.33
CA ILE A 71 -9.57 -0.49 8.09
C ILE A 71 -10.41 -1.61 7.50
N THR A 72 -11.73 -1.54 7.65
CA THR A 72 -12.65 -2.62 7.27
C THR A 72 -13.65 -2.23 6.19
N ASN A 73 -13.82 -0.93 5.91
CA ASN A 73 -14.91 -0.39 5.10
C ASN A 73 -14.38 0.30 3.84
N SER A 74 -15.14 0.23 2.75
CA SER A 74 -14.86 0.87 1.47
C SER A 74 -15.84 2.01 1.19
N TRP A 75 -15.40 3.03 0.45
CA TRP A 75 -16.29 4.04 -0.17
C TRP A 75 -17.29 3.45 -1.17
N GLY A 76 -17.07 2.22 -1.65
CA GLY A 76 -18.03 1.43 -2.41
C GLY A 76 -19.22 0.89 -1.61
N GLY A 77 -19.31 1.20 -0.31
CA GLY A 77 -20.46 0.87 0.53
C GLY A 77 -20.47 -0.55 1.09
N TRP A 78 -19.34 -1.25 1.07
CA TRP A 78 -19.18 -2.59 1.63
C TRP A 78 -18.17 -2.61 2.79
N SER A 79 -18.30 -3.64 3.62
CA SER A 79 -17.36 -3.97 4.69
C SER A 79 -16.79 -5.37 4.47
N ILE A 80 -15.55 -5.58 4.88
CA ILE A 80 -14.81 -6.84 4.67
C ILE A 80 -15.47 -8.06 5.32
N THR A 81 -16.36 -7.85 6.28
CA THR A 81 -17.16 -8.90 6.93
C THR A 81 -18.52 -9.12 6.26
N GLY A 82 -18.74 -8.60 5.04
CA GLY A 82 -19.96 -8.77 4.25
C GLY A 82 -21.10 -7.80 4.58
N GLY A 83 -20.86 -6.80 5.41
CA GLY A 83 -21.86 -5.78 5.75
C GLY A 83 -21.96 -4.67 4.70
N THR A 84 -23.12 -4.03 4.61
CA THR A 84 -23.31 -2.78 3.84
C THR A 84 -23.04 -1.56 4.74
N VAL A 85 -22.34 -0.55 4.21
CA VAL A 85 -21.93 0.64 4.94
C VAL A 85 -22.44 1.89 4.21
N THR A 86 -23.20 2.73 4.91
CA THR A 86 -23.71 4.01 4.35
C THR A 86 -22.70 5.14 4.47
N ASN A 87 -21.91 5.19 5.53
CA ASN A 87 -20.84 6.17 5.71
C ASN A 87 -19.59 5.49 6.30
N PRO A 88 -18.60 5.15 5.47
CA PRO A 88 -17.36 4.52 5.92
C PRO A 88 -16.36 5.52 6.51
N GLY A 89 -16.70 6.82 6.54
CA GLY A 89 -15.80 7.88 6.99
C GLY A 89 -14.67 8.20 6.01
N ILE A 90 -13.64 8.88 6.49
CA ILE A 90 -12.47 9.28 5.68
C ILE A 90 -11.49 8.11 5.53
N TRP A 91 -11.28 7.32 6.58
CA TRP A 91 -10.30 6.24 6.59
C TRP A 91 -10.90 4.91 6.11
N SER A 92 -11.29 4.88 4.83
CA SER A 92 -11.58 3.66 4.09
C SER A 92 -10.31 3.07 3.46
N TYR A 93 -10.41 1.92 2.80
CA TYR A 93 -9.28 1.40 2.00
C TYR A 93 -8.80 2.38 0.93
N GLU A 94 -9.72 3.07 0.25
CA GLU A 94 -9.41 4.09 -0.75
C GLU A 94 -8.76 5.32 -0.11
N GLY A 95 -9.24 5.73 1.07
CA GLY A 95 -8.65 6.84 1.83
C GLY A 95 -7.21 6.56 2.25
N VAL A 96 -6.92 5.34 2.71
CA VAL A 96 -5.55 4.91 3.03
C VAL A 96 -4.68 4.88 1.78
N ALA A 97 -5.18 4.33 0.67
CA ALA A 97 -4.45 4.29 -0.59
C ALA A 97 -4.12 5.70 -1.13
N GLY A 98 -5.08 6.63 -1.07
CA GLY A 98 -4.88 8.01 -1.51
C GLY A 98 -4.01 8.86 -0.58
N SER A 99 -3.75 8.40 0.64
CA SER A 99 -2.87 9.10 1.59
C SER A 99 -1.38 8.73 1.46
N HIS A 100 -1.08 7.58 0.84
CA HIS A 100 0.28 7.13 0.54
C HIS A 100 0.81 7.81 -0.73
#